data_AF-A0A239F0F3-F1
#
_entry.id   AF-A0A239F0F3-F1
#
_cell.length_a   1.000
_cell.length_b   1.000
_cell.length_c   1.000
_cell.angle_alpha   90.00
_cell.angle_beta   90.00
_cell.angle_gamma   90.00
#
_symmetry.space_group_name_H-M   'P 1'
#
loop_
_entity.id
_entity.type
_entity.pdbx_description
1 polymer ?
#
loop_
_entity_poly.entity_id
_entity_poly.type
_entity_poly.pdbx_seq_one_letter_code
_entity_poly.pdbx_strand_id
1 'polypeptide(L)'
;MAHIYEYGKKDRRRLERRVSVLPGVQAELDKKRFEIAVRAEALLLQHRKEGVSEIDVEDGHVDKYVILQDSFKTKREAKKLGNVNSALSIEFGHGMVVQKRTDKNGAEFEVIIPAHDGLHILGRAANLPKTKRGKKEKLD
;
A
#
# COMPACT_ATOMS: atom_id res chain seq x y z
N MET A 1 8.50 38.97 5.82
CA MET A 1 7.22 38.44 5.32
C MET A 1 7.34 38.30 3.81
N ALA A 2 7.31 37.08 3.27
CA ALA A 2 7.45 36.88 1.83
C ALA A 2 6.07 36.95 1.16
N HIS A 3 5.89 37.94 0.29
CA HIS A 3 4.70 38.15 -0.52
C HIS A 3 4.62 37.04 -1.58
N ILE A 4 3.74 36.07 -1.38
CA ILE A 4 3.46 34.96 -2.31
C ILE A 4 2.08 35.18 -2.90
N TYR A 5 1.86 36.28 -3.63
CA TYR A 5 0.58 36.49 -4.30
C TYR A 5 0.81 36.98 -5.72
N GLU A 6 0.22 36.24 -6.66
CA GLU A 6 0.21 36.38 -8.12
C GLU A 6 1.32 35.67 -8.91
N TYR A 7 1.00 34.43 -9.30
CA TYR A 7 1.73 33.70 -10.33
C TYR A 7 0.72 32.98 -11.24
N GLY A 8 0.90 33.13 -12.57
CA GLY A 8 0.10 32.44 -13.59
C GLY A 8 0.30 30.91 -13.56
N LYS A 9 -0.54 30.15 -14.28
CA LYS A 9 -0.56 28.66 -14.24
C LYS A 9 0.82 27.99 -14.43
N LYS A 10 1.73 28.55 -15.23
CA LYS A 10 3.10 28.01 -15.43
C LYS A 10 4.02 28.23 -14.22
N ASP A 11 3.85 29.33 -13.50
CA ASP A 11 4.68 29.65 -12.34
C ASP A 11 4.17 28.99 -11.04
N ARG A 12 2.87 28.69 -10.95
CA ARG A 12 2.30 27.91 -9.82
C ARG A 12 2.96 26.55 -9.63
N ARG A 13 3.17 25.78 -10.70
CA ARG A 13 3.84 24.46 -10.62
C ARG A 13 5.28 24.56 -10.09
N ARG A 14 5.98 25.66 -10.39
CA ARG A 14 7.33 25.90 -9.88
C ARG A 14 7.32 26.29 -8.41
N LEU A 15 6.31 27.06 -8.00
CA LEU A 15 6.11 27.44 -6.61
C LEU A 15 5.74 26.22 -5.74
N GLU A 16 4.78 25.40 -6.17
CA GLU A 16 4.37 24.18 -5.47
C GLU A 16 5.57 23.25 -5.21
N ARG A 17 6.39 23.00 -6.24
CA ARG A 17 7.59 22.17 -6.10
C ARG A 17 8.65 22.79 -5.18
N ARG A 18 8.74 24.13 -5.12
CA ARG A 18 9.66 24.82 -4.21
C ARG A 18 9.17 24.74 -2.77
N VAL A 19 7.87 24.88 -2.55
CA VAL A 19 7.25 24.75 -1.22
C VAL A 19 7.36 23.31 -0.73
N SER A 20 7.17 22.33 -1.62
CA SER A 20 7.15 20.92 -1.25
C SER A 20 8.49 20.39 -0.71
N VAL A 21 9.61 21.00 -1.10
CA VAL A 21 10.95 20.63 -0.60
C VAL A 21 11.39 21.41 0.64
N LEU A 22 10.56 22.33 1.15
CA LEU A 22 10.91 23.08 2.35
C LEU A 22 11.00 22.13 3.56
N PRO A 23 11.98 22.32 4.47
CA PRO A 23 12.18 21.45 5.62
C PRO A 23 10.93 21.27 6.49
N GLY A 24 10.15 22.34 6.70
CA GLY A 24 8.92 22.27 7.49
C GLY A 24 7.83 21.44 6.85
N VAL A 25 7.73 21.44 5.50
CA VAL A 25 6.76 20.62 4.77
C VAL A 25 7.18 19.15 4.82
N GLN A 26 8.46 18.86 4.58
CA GLN A 26 9.00 17.50 4.63
C GLN A 26 8.89 16.89 6.04
N ALA A 27 9.16 17.68 7.09
CA ALA A 27 9.01 17.22 8.47
C ALA A 27 7.55 16.87 8.83
N GLU A 28 6.57 17.64 8.36
CA GLU A 28 5.16 17.33 8.58
C GLU A 28 4.73 16.10 7.77
N LEU A 29 5.22 15.94 6.54
CA LEU A 29 5.00 14.73 5.74
C LEU A 29 5.60 13.49 6.41
N ASP A 30 6.79 13.59 7.00
CA ASP A 30 7.43 12.50 7.75
C ASP A 30 6.61 12.11 8.98
N LYS A 31 6.14 13.10 9.74
CA LYS A 31 5.26 12.87 10.89
C LYS A 31 3.96 12.18 10.49
N LYS A 32 3.34 12.61 9.40
CA LYS A 32 2.11 12.00 8.87
C LYS A 32 2.34 10.59 8.36
N ARG A 33 3.43 10.36 7.62
CA ARG A 33 3.83 9.02 7.18
C ARG A 33 4.01 8.10 8.38
N PHE A 34 4.74 8.53 9.40
CA PHE A 34 4.96 7.75 10.62
C PHE A 34 3.65 7.39 11.31
N GLU A 35 2.75 8.36 11.50
CA GLU A 35 1.42 8.15 12.10
C GLU A 35 0.61 7.10 11.32
N ILE A 36 0.62 7.16 9.98
CA ILE A 36 -0.07 6.22 9.11
C ILE A 36 0.58 4.84 9.17
N ALA A 37 1.90 4.76 9.12
CA ALA A 37 2.64 3.50 9.16
C ALA A 37 2.35 2.73 10.46
N VAL A 38 2.45 3.38 11.61
CA VAL A 38 2.17 2.76 12.92
C VAL A 38 0.72 2.28 13.01
N ARG A 39 -0.24 3.06 12.50
CA ARG A 39 -1.65 2.62 12.44
C ARG A 39 -1.83 1.42 11.52
N ALA A 40 -1.19 1.43 10.36
CA ALA A 40 -1.26 0.33 9.40
C ALA A 40 -0.67 -0.95 9.99
N GLU A 41 0.45 -0.86 10.70
CA GLU A 41 1.04 -1.99 11.42
C GLU A 41 0.11 -2.55 12.49
N ALA A 42 -0.49 -1.68 13.30
CA ALA A 42 -1.44 -2.10 14.33
C ALA A 42 -2.65 -2.82 13.73
N LEU A 43 -3.22 -2.29 12.64
CA LEU A 43 -4.32 -2.92 11.91
C LEU A 43 -3.90 -4.25 11.29
N LEU A 44 -2.71 -4.31 10.69
CA LEU A 44 -2.18 -5.54 10.11
C LEU A 44 -2.02 -6.61 11.18
N LEU A 45 -1.45 -6.28 12.34
CA LEU A 45 -1.26 -7.20 13.46
C LEU A 45 -2.57 -7.77 14.00
N GLN A 46 -3.63 -6.96 14.11
CA GLN A 46 -4.95 -7.44 14.57
C GLN A 46 -5.56 -8.51 13.66
N HIS A 47 -5.23 -8.49 12.38
CA HIS A 47 -5.78 -9.40 11.38
C HIS A 47 -4.76 -10.47 10.92
N ARG A 48 -3.53 -10.42 11.41
CA ARG A 48 -2.46 -11.36 11.07
C ARG A 48 -2.64 -12.65 11.86
N LYS A 49 -3.35 -13.63 11.29
CA LYS A 49 -3.32 -15.02 11.79
C LYS A 49 -2.06 -15.74 11.33
N GLU A 50 -1.81 -15.74 10.02
CA GLU A 50 -0.57 -16.21 9.38
C GLU A 50 -0.44 -15.44 8.06
N GLY A 51 0.51 -14.50 7.97
CA GLY A 51 0.61 -13.61 6.81
C GLY A 51 2.04 -13.15 6.57
N VAL A 52 2.49 -13.33 5.34
CA VAL A 52 3.81 -12.94 4.81
C VAL A 52 3.73 -11.51 4.27
N SER A 53 3.03 -10.61 4.97
CA SER A 53 2.89 -9.21 4.55
C SER A 53 3.39 -8.28 5.66
N GLU A 54 3.96 -7.15 5.27
CA GLU A 54 4.58 -6.16 6.14
C GLU A 54 4.28 -4.73 5.67
N ILE A 55 4.41 -3.78 6.59
CA ILE A 55 4.36 -2.35 6.28
C ILE A 55 5.79 -1.86 6.07
N ASP A 56 6.00 -1.14 4.98
CA ASP A 56 7.26 -0.49 4.66
C ASP A 56 7.04 1.00 4.40
N VAL A 57 8.11 1.78 4.50
CA VAL A 57 8.11 3.22 4.26
C VAL A 57 9.20 3.58 3.25
N GLU A 58 8.80 4.33 2.22
CA GLU A 58 9.73 4.76 1.17
C GLU A 58 9.69 6.28 1.04
N ASP A 59 10.85 6.86 0.74
CA ASP A 59 11.01 8.27 0.44
C ASP A 59 11.09 8.48 -1.08
N GLY A 60 10.13 9.24 -1.61
CA GLY A 60 10.25 9.84 -2.93
C GLY A 60 11.05 11.14 -2.89
N HIS A 61 11.21 11.78 -4.05
CA HIS A 61 11.87 13.08 -4.15
C HIS A 61 11.13 14.19 -3.37
N VAL A 62 9.81 14.06 -3.23
CA VAL A 62 8.91 14.99 -2.53
C VAL A 62 7.92 14.21 -1.67
N ASP A 63 7.40 13.14 -2.22
CA ASP A 63 6.34 12.34 -1.60
C ASP A 63 6.90 11.33 -0.59
N LYS A 64 6.06 10.98 0.38
CA LYS A 64 6.36 10.03 1.46
C LYS A 64 5.36 8.88 1.36
N TYR A 65 5.85 7.66 1.21
CA TYR A 65 5.01 6.49 0.94
C TYR A 65 4.93 5.57 2.17
N VAL A 66 3.75 4.97 2.35
CA VAL A 66 3.50 3.82 3.23
C VAL A 66 3.00 2.69 2.35
N ILE A 67 3.70 1.56 2.38
CA ILE A 67 3.53 0.46 1.43
C ILE A 67 3.14 -0.79 2.22
N LEU A 68 2.07 -1.45 1.81
CA LEU A 68 1.76 -2.80 2.25
C LEU A 68 2.34 -3.77 1.21
N GLN A 69 3.37 -4.52 1.60
CA GLN A 69 4.06 -5.44 0.71
C GLN A 69 4.05 -6.87 1.23
N ASP A 70 4.26 -7.82 0.33
CA ASP A 70 4.52 -9.20 0.72
C ASP A 70 6.00 -9.36 1.08
N SER A 71 6.30 -9.94 2.24
CA SER A 71 7.64 -10.30 2.70
C SER A 71 8.23 -11.52 1.96
N PHE A 72 7.71 -11.89 0.79
CA PHE A 72 8.33 -12.90 -0.08
C PHE A 72 9.57 -12.28 -0.73
N LYS A 73 10.75 -12.86 -0.50
CA LYS A 73 12.03 -12.30 -0.95
C LYS A 73 12.24 -12.47 -2.46
N THR A 74 11.56 -13.43 -3.10
CA THR A 74 11.72 -13.68 -4.54
C THR A 74 10.42 -14.05 -5.28
N LYS A 75 10.35 -13.68 -6.57
CA LYS A 75 9.26 -14.09 -7.49
C LYS A 75 9.09 -15.61 -7.58
N ARG A 76 10.15 -16.38 -7.32
CA ARG A 76 10.12 -17.85 -7.30
C ARG A 76 9.38 -18.40 -6.07
N GLU A 77 9.56 -17.79 -4.90
CA GLU A 77 8.82 -18.15 -3.69
C GLU A 77 7.32 -17.85 -3.84
N ALA A 78 6.98 -16.66 -4.36
CA ALA A 78 5.60 -16.28 -4.66
C ALA A 78 4.93 -17.22 -5.69
N LYS A 79 5.67 -17.65 -6.73
CA LYS A 79 5.15 -18.58 -7.75
C LYS A 79 4.95 -20.01 -7.20
N LYS A 80 5.79 -20.45 -6.26
CA LYS A 80 5.76 -21.81 -5.69
C LYS A 80 4.60 -22.02 -4.71
N LEU A 81 4.17 -20.96 -4.03
CA LEU A 81 3.00 -20.97 -3.12
C LEU A 81 1.66 -20.78 -3.85
N GLY A 82 1.70 -20.61 -5.17
CA GLY A 82 0.57 -20.25 -5.99
C GLY A 82 0.17 -18.80 -5.72
N ASN A 83 0.30 -17.97 -6.75
CA ASN A 83 0.12 -16.52 -6.66
C ASN A 83 -1.28 -16.14 -6.15
N VAL A 84 -1.33 -15.76 -4.88
CA VAL A 84 -2.26 -14.74 -4.40
C VAL A 84 -1.33 -13.68 -3.81
N ASN A 85 -1.21 -12.52 -4.46
CA ASN A 85 -0.49 -11.37 -3.92
C ASN A 85 -1.18 -11.01 -2.59
N SER A 86 -0.61 -11.43 -1.47
CA SER A 86 -1.30 -11.50 -0.19
C SER A 86 -1.61 -10.11 0.32
N ALA A 87 -0.67 -9.18 0.21
CA ALA A 87 -0.83 -7.77 0.54
C ALA A 87 -2.02 -7.15 -0.20
N LEU A 88 -2.09 -7.40 -1.51
CA LEU A 88 -3.13 -6.79 -2.34
C LEU A 88 -4.50 -7.45 -2.12
N SER A 89 -4.51 -8.75 -1.79
CA SER A 89 -5.72 -9.48 -1.43
C SER A 89 -6.18 -9.13 -0.02
N ILE A 90 -5.27 -8.84 0.90
CA ILE A 90 -5.55 -8.31 2.24
C ILE A 90 -6.18 -6.91 2.13
N GLU A 91 -5.63 -6.04 1.28
CA GLU A 91 -6.12 -4.67 1.15
C GLU A 91 -7.52 -4.62 0.53
N PHE A 92 -7.74 -5.34 -0.58
CA PHE A 92 -8.96 -5.22 -1.39
C PHE A 92 -9.89 -6.42 -1.36
N GLY A 93 -9.50 -7.51 -0.70
CA GLY A 93 -10.22 -8.77 -0.73
C GLY A 93 -10.01 -9.54 -2.02
N HIS A 94 -10.55 -10.76 -2.06
CA HIS A 94 -10.65 -11.54 -3.28
C HIS A 94 -11.87 -12.48 -3.23
N GLY A 95 -12.36 -12.86 -4.42
CA GLY A 95 -13.35 -13.93 -4.56
C GLY A 95 -12.72 -15.31 -4.31
N MET A 96 -13.54 -16.36 -4.29
CA MET A 96 -13.05 -17.73 -4.11
C MET A 96 -12.10 -18.12 -5.25
N VAL A 97 -10.94 -18.70 -4.90
CA VAL A 97 -9.93 -19.15 -5.87
C VAL A 97 -9.56 -20.61 -5.59
N VAL A 98 -9.57 -21.44 -6.63
CA VAL A 98 -9.03 -22.81 -6.56
C VAL A 98 -7.59 -22.77 -7.04
N GLN A 99 -6.67 -23.25 -6.21
CA GLN A 99 -5.25 -23.21 -6.47
C GLN A 99 -4.65 -24.62 -6.42
N LYS A 100 -3.93 -25.00 -7.48
CA LYS A 100 -3.16 -26.24 -7.50
C LYS A 100 -1.85 -26.05 -6.74
N ARG A 101 -1.62 -26.86 -5.71
CA ARG A 101 -0.36 -26.93 -4.95
C ARG A 101 0.27 -28.30 -5.13
N THR A 102 1.60 -28.33 -5.09
CA THR A 102 2.36 -29.58 -5.15
C THR A 102 2.80 -29.94 -3.74
N ASP A 103 2.50 -31.15 -3.29
CA ASP A 103 2.96 -31.68 -2.02
C ASP A 103 4.45 -32.04 -2.08
N LYS A 104 5.07 -32.30 -0.93
CA LYS A 104 6.48 -32.70 -0.79
C LYS A 104 6.85 -33.94 -1.62
N ASN A 105 5.85 -34.77 -1.94
CA ASN A 105 5.98 -35.99 -2.74
C ASN A 105 5.77 -35.77 -4.25
N GLY A 106 5.58 -34.53 -4.71
CA GLY A 106 5.38 -34.21 -6.12
C GLY A 106 3.94 -34.37 -6.64
N ALA A 107 3.00 -34.80 -5.79
CA ALA A 107 1.58 -34.91 -6.14
C ALA A 107 0.90 -33.53 -6.14
N GLU A 108 0.11 -33.23 -7.16
CA GLU A 108 -0.71 -32.01 -7.22
C GLU A 108 -2.04 -32.22 -6.47
N PHE A 109 -2.43 -31.24 -5.66
CA PHE A 109 -3.73 -31.19 -5.00
C PHE A 109 -4.35 -29.79 -5.13
N GLU A 110 -5.67 -29.74 -5.11
CA GLU A 110 -6.43 -28.48 -5.19
C GLU A 110 -6.71 -27.95 -3.78
N VAL A 111 -6.38 -26.68 -3.58
CA VAL A 111 -6.70 -25.92 -2.37
C VAL A 111 -7.73 -24.87 -2.75
N ILE A 112 -8.88 -24.91 -2.07
CA ILE A 112 -9.90 -23.87 -2.19
C ILE A 112 -9.57 -22.77 -1.20
N ILE A 113 -9.29 -21.57 -1.71
CA ILE A 113 -9.12 -20.36 -0.92
C ILE A 113 -10.49 -19.66 -0.90
N PRO A 114 -11.14 -19.53 0.27
CA PRO A 114 -12.45 -18.91 0.36
C PRO A 114 -12.36 -17.41 0.05
N ALA A 115 -13.47 -16.87 -0.46
CA ALA A 115 -13.61 -15.43 -0.65
C ALA A 115 -13.48 -14.70 0.71
N HIS A 116 -12.88 -13.51 0.69
CA HIS A 116 -12.92 -12.62 1.85
C HIS A 116 -12.96 -11.15 1.42
N ASP A 117 -13.54 -10.34 2.29
CA ASP A 117 -13.62 -8.90 2.13
C ASP A 117 -12.28 -8.22 2.44
N GLY A 118 -11.95 -7.17 1.69
CA GLY A 118 -10.76 -6.38 1.91
C GLY A 118 -10.76 -5.68 3.26
N LEU A 119 -9.62 -5.76 3.95
CA LEU A 119 -9.42 -5.08 5.21
C LEU A 119 -9.21 -3.57 5.02
N HIS A 120 -8.74 -3.14 3.84
CA HIS A 120 -8.43 -1.76 3.52
C HIS A 120 -7.51 -1.12 4.57
N ILE A 121 -6.39 -1.79 4.89
CA ILE A 121 -5.48 -1.40 5.97
C ILE A 121 -4.90 -0.01 5.70
N LEU A 122 -4.38 0.22 4.50
CA LEU A 122 -3.77 1.51 4.14
C LEU A 122 -4.82 2.62 4.11
N GLY A 123 -5.97 2.35 3.48
CA GLY A 123 -7.08 3.30 3.42
C GLY A 123 -7.57 3.70 4.82
N ARG A 124 -7.75 2.74 5.73
CA ARG A 124 -8.16 3.00 7.12
C ARG A 124 -7.09 3.72 7.92
N ALA A 125 -5.82 3.32 7.80
CA ALA A 125 -4.72 3.94 8.52
C ALA A 125 -4.56 5.44 8.15
N ALA A 126 -4.81 5.77 6.89
CA ALA A 126 -4.78 7.14 6.37
C ALA A 126 -6.12 7.90 6.51
N ASN A 127 -7.16 7.30 7.11
CA ASN A 127 -8.52 7.86 7.17
C ASN A 127 -9.09 8.25 5.80
N LEU A 128 -8.75 7.48 4.76
CA LEU A 128 -9.25 7.66 3.41
C LEU A 128 -10.52 6.82 3.19
N PRO A 129 -11.42 7.27 2.29
CA PRO A 129 -12.56 6.46 1.90
C PRO A 129 -12.08 5.13 1.28
N LYS A 130 -12.86 4.06 1.47
CA LYS A 130 -12.54 2.76 0.89
C LYS A 130 -12.49 2.87 -0.64
N THR A 131 -11.31 2.69 -1.21
CA THR A 131 -11.13 2.67 -2.65
C THR A 131 -11.38 1.26 -3.19
N LYS A 132 -12.05 1.17 -4.34
CA LYS A 132 -12.21 -0.11 -5.05
C LYS A 132 -10.93 -0.39 -5.83
N ARG A 133 -10.51 -1.66 -5.86
CA ARG A 133 -9.39 -2.13 -6.69
C ARG A 133 -9.57 -1.66 -8.13
N GLY A 134 -8.70 -0.77 -8.60
CA GLY A 134 -8.63 -0.39 -10.02
C GLY A 134 -9.49 0.78 -10.49
N LYS A 135 -10.20 1.54 -9.63
CA LYS A 135 -10.70 2.85 -10.08
C LYS A 135 -9.53 3.83 -10.06
N LYS A 136 -8.87 4.01 -11.21
CA LYS A 136 -8.10 5.22 -11.48
C LYS A 136 -9.10 6.36 -11.40
N GLU A 137 -9.18 7.05 -10.27
CA GLU A 137 -9.80 8.36 -10.25
C GLU A 137 -9.01 9.20 -11.25
N LYS A 138 -9.67 9.62 -12.33
CA LYS A 138 -9.10 10.62 -13.22
C LYS A 138 -8.91 11.86 -12.36
N LEU A 139 -7.66 12.16 -12.01
CA LEU A 139 -7.28 13.48 -11.56
C LEU A 139 -7.43 14.40 -12.77
N ASP A 140 -8.51 15.19 -12.78
CA ASP A 140 -8.76 16.26 -13.75
C ASP A 140 -7.79 17.44 -13.57
#